data_AF-A0A8C5U0R0-F1
#
_entry.id   AF-A0A8C5U0R0-F1
#
_cell.length_a   1.000
_cell.length_b   1.000
_cell.length_c   1.000
_cell.angle_alpha   90.00
_cell.angle_beta   90.00
_cell.angle_gamma   90.00
#
_symmetry.space_group_name_H-M   'P 1'
#
loop_
_entity.id
_entity.type
_entity.pdbx_description
1 polymer ?
#
loop_
_entity_poly.entity_id
_entity_poly.type
_entity_poly.pdbx_seq_one_letter_code
_entity_poly.pdbx_strand_id
1 'polypeptide(L)'
;LLFLGRESAWYPRFPPPGLSPVHGGLLELHNIISEMTGKNALLHYGFYGCYCGLGGKGQPKDATDRCCQLHDILSRILEKGVSPLPKPGLTLSSPRPAGKGPRCSFLSCECDRSLALCLRRNAGSYSKRYRYYPNFLC
;
A
#
# COMPACT_ATOMS: atom_id res chain seq x y z
N LEU A 1 16.19 -34.22 15.43
CA LEU A 1 14.90 -34.90 15.21
C LEU A 1 13.80 -33.92 15.63
N LEU A 2 13.53 -32.87 14.82
CA LEU A 2 12.46 -32.80 13.82
C LEU A 2 11.06 -33.11 14.39
N PHE A 3 10.28 -32.06 14.66
CA PHE A 3 8.90 -32.00 14.20
C PHE A 3 8.74 -30.73 13.35
N LEU A 4 8.51 -30.97 12.06
CA LEU A 4 8.06 -30.01 11.06
C LEU A 4 6.59 -29.66 11.33
N GLY A 5 6.27 -28.36 11.33
CA GLY A 5 4.91 -27.83 11.43
C GLY A 5 4.75 -26.64 10.51
N ARG A 6 4.15 -26.89 9.35
CA ARG A 6 4.02 -26.06 8.15
C ARG A 6 3.24 -24.75 8.36
N GLU A 7 3.59 -23.76 7.56
CA GLU A 7 3.08 -22.39 7.44
C GLU A 7 1.54 -22.29 7.26
N SER A 8 0.99 -21.09 7.54
CA SER A 8 -0.18 -20.42 6.88
C SER A 8 -1.31 -19.93 7.82
N ALA A 9 -1.11 -18.85 8.59
CA ALA A 9 -2.24 -18.22 9.31
C ALA A 9 -2.13 -16.69 9.58
N TRP A 10 -1.14 -15.97 9.07
CA TRP A 10 -0.98 -14.52 9.33
C TRP A 10 -1.43 -13.59 8.20
N TYR A 11 -2.17 -14.10 7.22
CA TYR A 11 -2.82 -13.25 6.23
C TYR A 11 -4.26 -12.98 6.65
N PRO A 12 -4.60 -11.77 7.14
CA PRO A 12 -5.99 -11.37 7.28
C PRO A 12 -6.70 -11.57 5.93
N ARG A 13 -7.80 -12.32 5.96
CA ARG A 13 -8.77 -12.38 4.87
C ARG A 13 -9.42 -11.00 4.81
N PHE A 14 -8.92 -10.16 3.91
CA PHE A 14 -9.61 -8.96 3.46
C PHE A 14 -10.60 -9.34 2.34
N PRO A 15 -11.81 -8.76 2.30
CA PRO A 15 -12.36 -7.77 3.23
C PRO A 15 -13.00 -8.41 4.47
N PRO A 16 -13.15 -7.69 5.60
CA PRO A 16 -13.96 -8.13 6.72
C PRO A 16 -15.45 -8.30 6.29
N PRO A 17 -16.21 -9.20 6.95
CA PRO A 17 -17.62 -9.38 6.63
C PRO A 17 -18.40 -8.07 6.81
N GLY A 18 -19.05 -7.58 5.74
CA GLY A 18 -19.91 -6.40 5.78
C GLY A 18 -19.46 -5.21 4.92
N LEU A 19 -18.25 -5.20 4.35
CA LEU A 19 -17.88 -4.18 3.35
C LEU A 19 -18.37 -4.61 1.96
N SER A 20 -19.35 -3.87 1.43
CA SER A 20 -19.77 -3.98 0.02
C SER A 20 -18.63 -3.53 -0.92
N PRO A 21 -18.48 -4.14 -2.10
CA PRO A 21 -17.47 -3.78 -3.08
C PRO A 21 -17.91 -2.50 -3.81
N VAL A 22 -17.54 -1.34 -3.26
CA VAL A 22 -17.73 -0.03 -3.89
C VAL A 22 -16.36 0.50 -4.29
N HIS A 23 -16.08 0.36 -5.59
CA HIS A 23 -15.02 1.00 -6.39
C HIS A 23 -13.57 0.74 -5.96
N GLY A 24 -12.84 -0.05 -6.76
CA GLY A 24 -11.38 -0.02 -6.77
C GLY A 24 -10.89 1.40 -7.06
N GLY A 25 -10.22 2.02 -6.07
CA GLY A 25 -9.90 3.44 -6.05
C GLY A 25 -9.38 3.89 -4.68
N LEU A 26 -9.23 5.21 -4.51
CA LEU A 26 -8.67 5.84 -3.30
C LEU A 26 -9.35 5.38 -2.00
N LEU A 27 -10.63 5.01 -2.06
CA LEU A 27 -11.40 4.52 -0.90
C LEU A 27 -10.91 3.14 -0.43
N GLU A 28 -10.60 2.24 -1.35
CA GLU A 28 -10.06 0.92 -1.01
C GLU A 28 -8.64 1.05 -0.44
N LEU A 29 -7.82 1.93 -1.04
CA LEU A 29 -6.50 2.27 -0.50
C LEU A 29 -6.60 2.85 0.92
N HIS A 30 -7.56 3.74 1.16
CA HIS A 30 -7.82 4.28 2.50
C HIS A 30 -8.15 3.17 3.50
N ASN A 31 -9.00 2.22 3.12
CA ASN A 31 -9.44 1.15 4.01
C ASN A 31 -8.29 0.21 4.39
N ILE A 32 -7.51 -0.26 3.40
CA ILE A 32 -6.38 -1.16 3.68
C ILE A 32 -5.29 -0.48 4.51
N ILE A 33 -4.95 0.78 4.23
CA ILE A 33 -3.96 1.51 5.04
C ILE A 33 -4.50 1.70 6.46
N SER A 34 -5.78 2.05 6.61
CA SER A 34 -6.38 2.28 7.92
C SER A 34 -6.39 1.01 8.78
N GLU A 35 -6.76 -0.12 8.18
CA GLU A 35 -6.75 -1.41 8.88
C GLU A 35 -5.32 -1.88 9.22
N MET A 36 -4.38 -1.76 8.28
CA MET A 36 -3.00 -2.22 8.49
C MET A 36 -2.21 -1.38 9.49
N THR A 37 -2.48 -0.07 9.57
CA THR A 37 -1.73 0.86 10.42
C THR A 37 -2.45 1.22 11.72
N GLY A 38 -3.75 0.91 11.83
CA GLY A 38 -4.59 1.32 12.95
C GLY A 38 -4.81 2.84 13.04
N LYS A 39 -4.57 3.58 11.95
CA LYS A 39 -4.67 5.06 11.88
C LYS A 39 -5.60 5.45 10.76
N ASN A 40 -6.35 6.55 10.91
CA ASN A 40 -7.13 7.08 9.78
C ASN A 40 -6.17 7.48 8.63
N ALA A 41 -6.29 6.81 7.48
CA ALA A 41 -5.30 6.94 6.42
C ALA A 41 -5.27 8.36 5.81
N LEU A 42 -6.44 8.96 5.60
CA LEU A 42 -6.55 10.31 5.05
C LEU A 42 -5.88 11.34 5.96
N LEU A 43 -6.15 11.25 7.26
CA LEU A 43 -5.61 12.19 8.25
C LEU A 43 -4.11 12.02 8.46
N HIS A 44 -3.61 10.79 8.50
CA HIS A 44 -2.21 10.52 8.88
C HIS A 44 -1.23 10.43 7.72
N TYR A 45 -1.70 9.99 6.54
CA TYR A 45 -0.86 9.71 5.39
C TYR A 45 -1.28 10.49 4.14
N GLY A 46 -2.50 11.02 4.06
CA GLY A 46 -2.98 11.72 2.86
C GLY A 46 -2.24 13.02 2.50
N PHE A 47 -1.51 13.60 3.45
CA PHE A 47 -0.69 14.80 3.27
C PHE A 47 0.55 14.68 4.15
N TYR A 48 1.41 13.70 3.89
CA TYR A 48 2.58 13.43 4.74
C TYR A 48 3.88 13.52 3.93
N GLY A 49 4.83 14.30 4.42
CA GLY A 49 6.13 14.47 3.77
C GLY A 49 6.02 15.08 2.37
N CYS A 50 6.84 14.60 1.45
CA CYS A 50 6.92 15.10 0.06
C CYS A 50 6.22 14.21 -0.97
N TYR A 51 5.88 12.97 -0.60
CA TYR A 51 5.35 11.97 -1.51
C TYR A 51 3.97 11.47 -1.11
N CYS A 52 3.64 11.38 0.19
CA CYS A 52 2.30 10.94 0.55
C CYS A 52 1.28 12.06 0.34
N GLY A 53 0.49 11.99 -0.73
CA GLY A 53 -0.54 12.96 -1.08
C GLY A 53 -0.28 13.65 -2.41
N LEU A 54 -0.70 14.90 -2.53
CA LEU A 54 -0.37 15.74 -3.68
C LEU A 54 1.10 16.16 -3.55
N GLY A 55 1.99 15.69 -4.43
CA GLY A 55 3.43 15.93 -4.32
C GLY A 55 4.25 15.15 -5.34
N GLY A 56 5.34 14.52 -4.89
CA GLY A 56 6.12 13.58 -5.70
C GLY A 56 7.48 14.09 -6.19
N LYS A 57 8.12 15.00 -5.44
CA LYS A 57 9.43 15.59 -5.76
C LYS A 57 10.32 15.71 -4.52
N GLY A 58 11.60 16.00 -4.74
CA GLY A 58 12.57 16.21 -3.67
C GLY A 58 13.04 14.91 -2.99
N GLN A 59 13.51 15.01 -1.76
CA GLN A 59 13.93 13.84 -0.96
C GLN A 59 12.81 13.43 0.01
N PRO A 60 12.54 12.12 0.16
CA PRO A 60 11.58 11.63 1.15
C PRO A 60 12.05 11.99 2.56
N LYS A 61 11.14 12.49 3.38
CA LYS A 61 11.46 13.05 4.71
C LYS A 61 11.77 11.99 5.76
N ASP A 62 11.23 10.79 5.58
CA ASP A 62 11.53 9.61 6.40
C ASP A 62 11.12 8.31 5.66
N ALA A 63 11.18 7.19 6.38
CA ALA A 63 10.81 5.89 5.84
C ALA A 63 9.31 5.75 5.50
N THR A 64 8.43 6.50 6.17
CA THR A 64 6.99 6.55 5.82
C THR A 64 6.82 7.23 4.47
N ASP A 65 7.45 8.38 4.28
CA ASP A 65 7.41 9.15 3.04
C ASP A 65 8.06 8.37 1.87
N ARG A 66 9.11 7.58 2.17
CA ARG A 66 9.73 6.67 1.19
C ARG A 66 8.76 5.59 0.70
N CYS A 67 7.85 5.09 1.53
CA CYS A 67 6.83 4.14 1.09
C CYS A 67 5.93 4.74 0.00
N CYS A 68 5.52 6.00 0.18
CA CYS A 68 4.69 6.72 -0.79
C CYS A 68 5.45 7.03 -2.08
N GLN A 69 6.74 7.39 -2.00
CA GLN A 69 7.59 7.55 -3.19
C GLN A 69 7.59 6.29 -4.06
N LEU A 70 7.73 5.11 -3.45
CA LEU A 70 7.74 3.85 -4.18
C LEU A 70 6.37 3.52 -4.78
N HIS A 71 5.28 3.83 -4.05
CA HIS A 71 3.92 3.66 -4.55
C HIS A 71 3.62 4.58 -5.73
N ASP A 72 4.05 5.85 -5.69
CA ASP A 72 3.93 6.79 -6.81
C ASP A 72 4.68 6.30 -8.06
N ILE A 73 5.94 5.86 -7.89
CA ILE A 73 6.77 5.34 -8.99
C ILE A 73 6.07 4.15 -9.65
N LEU A 74 5.61 3.21 -8.82
CA LEU A 74 4.96 2.01 -9.30
C LEU A 74 3.63 2.34 -10.00
N SER A 75 2.81 3.21 -9.41
CA SER A 75 1.55 3.67 -10.01
C SER A 75 1.78 4.31 -11.39
N ARG A 76 2.80 5.17 -11.53
CA ARG A 76 3.17 5.77 -12.82
C ARG A 76 3.64 4.75 -13.86
N ILE A 77 4.30 3.68 -13.43
CA ILE A 77 4.72 2.57 -14.31
C ILE A 77 3.48 1.82 -14.81
N LEU A 78 2.51 1.57 -13.93
CA LEU A 78 1.24 0.92 -14.28
C LEU A 78 0.39 1.76 -15.23
N GLU A 79 0.31 3.07 -15.00
CA GLU A 79 -0.39 4.01 -15.88
C GLU A 79 0.20 4.03 -17.30
N LYS A 80 1.53 3.83 -17.41
CA LYS A 80 2.23 3.74 -18.70
C LYS A 80 2.06 2.38 -19.40
N GLY A 81 1.30 1.45 -18.82
CA GLY A 81 1.06 0.12 -19.38
C GLY A 81 2.28 -0.80 -19.36
N VAL A 82 3.35 -0.42 -18.64
CA VAL A 82 4.53 -1.26 -18.47
C VAL A 82 4.32 -2.11 -17.23
N SER A 83 4.04 -3.40 -17.42
CA SER A 83 4.01 -4.35 -16.31
C SER A 83 5.42 -4.45 -15.71
N PRO A 84 5.64 -4.10 -14.42
CA PRO A 84 6.89 -4.38 -13.76
C PRO A 84 7.06 -5.89 -13.75
N LEU A 85 8.09 -6.38 -14.43
CA LEU A 85 8.43 -7.79 -14.48
C LEU A 85 8.53 -8.34 -13.04
N PRO A 86 7.92 -9.49 -12.71
CA PRO A 86 8.07 -10.05 -11.38
C PRO A 86 9.55 -10.35 -11.10
N LYS A 87 10.01 -9.99 -9.90
CA LYS A 87 11.33 -10.41 -9.41
C LYS A 87 11.40 -11.95 -9.44
N PRO A 88 12.46 -12.57 -9.99
CA PRO A 88 12.64 -14.01 -9.88
C PRO A 88 12.81 -14.36 -8.39
N GLY A 89 11.87 -15.14 -7.84
CA GLY A 89 11.86 -15.57 -6.43
C GLY A 89 10.56 -15.32 -5.67
N LEU A 90 9.61 -14.55 -6.22
CA LEU A 90 8.22 -14.55 -5.71
C LEU A 90 7.43 -15.65 -6.43
N THR A 91 7.35 -16.84 -5.84
CA THR A 91 6.27 -17.77 -6.14
C THR A 91 4.99 -17.17 -5.56
N LEU A 92 4.22 -16.47 -6.41
CA LEU A 92 2.90 -15.99 -6.04
C LEU A 92 1.99 -17.22 -5.86
N SER A 93 1.89 -17.68 -4.62
CA SER A 93 0.99 -18.76 -4.26
C SER A 93 -0.46 -18.32 -4.49
N SER A 94 -1.04 -18.92 -5.54
CA SER A 94 -2.45 -18.97 -5.91
C SER A 94 -3.00 -17.82 -6.77
N PRO A 95 -3.32 -18.10 -8.06
CA PRO A 95 -4.25 -17.28 -8.83
C PRO A 95 -5.65 -17.45 -8.21
N ARG A 96 -6.11 -16.48 -7.43
CA ARG A 96 -7.53 -16.44 -7.04
C ARG A 96 -8.35 -16.00 -8.25
N PRO A 97 -9.44 -16.72 -8.60
CA PRO A 97 -10.31 -16.30 -9.68
C PRO A 97 -10.90 -14.95 -9.32
N ALA A 98 -10.73 -14.01 -10.24
CA ALA A 98 -11.24 -12.68 -10.12
C ALA A 98 -12.77 -12.78 -9.84
N GLY A 99 -13.27 -12.21 -8.73
CA GLY A 99 -14.69 -12.20 -8.32
C GLY A 99 -15.45 -10.93 -8.78
N LYS A 100 -16.56 -11.07 -9.51
CA LYS A 100 -17.16 -10.03 -10.40
C LYS A 100 -17.40 -8.68 -9.67
N GLY A 101 -16.76 -7.61 -10.15
CA GLY A 101 -16.87 -6.20 -9.72
C GLY A 101 -15.91 -5.34 -10.56
N PRO A 102 -15.97 -3.99 -10.58
CA PRO A 102 -14.94 -3.16 -11.20
C PRO A 102 -13.66 -3.33 -10.38
N ARG A 103 -12.87 -4.32 -10.77
CA ARG A 103 -11.70 -4.77 -10.03
C ARG A 103 -10.56 -3.81 -10.30
N CYS A 104 -9.87 -3.41 -9.24
CA CYS A 104 -8.45 -3.10 -9.36
C CYS A 104 -7.79 -4.16 -10.26
N SER A 105 -6.92 -3.74 -11.19
CA SER A 105 -6.05 -4.71 -11.85
C SER A 105 -5.28 -5.46 -10.75
N PHE A 106 -5.05 -6.77 -10.91
CA PHE A 106 -4.33 -7.58 -9.91
C PHE A 106 -3.05 -6.87 -9.42
N LEU A 107 -2.39 -6.20 -10.35
CA LEU A 107 -1.18 -5.44 -10.14
C LEU A 107 -1.39 -4.19 -9.28
N SER A 108 -2.48 -3.41 -9.47
CA SER A 108 -2.82 -2.27 -8.61
C SER A 108 -3.10 -2.70 -7.16
N CYS A 109 -3.81 -3.81 -6.95
CA CYS A 109 -4.04 -4.35 -5.59
C CYS A 109 -2.75 -4.69 -4.86
N GLU A 110 -1.79 -5.31 -5.54
CA GLU A 110 -0.49 -5.66 -4.94
C GLU A 110 0.33 -4.41 -4.60
N CYS A 111 0.20 -3.33 -5.38
CA CYS A 111 0.82 -2.04 -5.08
C CYS A 111 0.26 -1.44 -3.78
N ASP A 112 -1.07 -1.40 -3.68
CA ASP A 112 -1.78 -0.85 -2.51
C ASP A 112 -1.50 -1.67 -1.25
N ARG A 113 -1.48 -3.00 -1.38
CA ARG A 113 -1.06 -3.92 -0.32
C ARG A 113 0.38 -3.68 0.11
N SER A 114 1.28 -3.49 -0.85
CA SER A 114 2.70 -3.22 -0.58
C SER A 114 2.88 -1.88 0.15
N LEU A 115 2.14 -0.84 -0.24
CA LEU A 115 2.14 0.44 0.46
C LEU A 115 1.66 0.28 1.90
N ALA A 116 0.50 -0.34 2.13
CA ALA A 116 -0.05 -0.51 3.46
C ALA A 116 0.89 -1.31 4.39
N LEU A 117 1.53 -2.37 3.88
CA LEU A 117 2.54 -3.13 4.64
C LEU A 117 3.80 -2.29 4.94
N CYS A 118 4.25 -1.48 4.00
CA CYS A 118 5.40 -0.58 4.19
C CYS A 118 5.09 0.47 5.27
N LEU A 119 3.92 1.10 5.22
CA LEU A 119 3.47 2.07 6.22
C LEU A 119 3.34 1.44 7.60
N ARG A 120 2.80 0.22 7.69
CA ARG A 120 2.71 -0.54 8.95
C ARG A 120 4.10 -0.81 9.55
N ARG A 121 5.06 -1.27 8.74
CA ARG A 121 6.43 -1.55 9.19
C ARG A 121 7.14 -0.30 9.73
N ASN A 122 6.84 0.86 9.15
CA ASN A 122 7.42 2.14 9.56
C ASN A 122 6.55 2.93 10.54
N ALA A 123 5.47 2.34 11.08
CA ALA A 123 4.56 3.03 11.98
C ALA A 123 5.25 3.52 13.27
N GLY A 124 6.31 2.83 13.71
CA GLY A 124 7.11 3.20 14.89
C GLY A 124 8.07 4.37 14.69
N SER A 125 8.48 4.66 13.45
CA SER A 125 9.34 5.81 13.11
C SER A 125 8.55 6.99 12.52
N TYR A 126 7.22 6.88 12.48
CA TYR A 126 6.31 7.93 12.01
C TYR A 126 6.51 9.25 12.78
N SER A 127 6.70 10.35 12.07
CA SER A 127 6.95 11.67 12.64
C SER A 127 5.79 12.64 12.38
N LYS A 128 5.09 13.04 13.44
CA LYS A 128 3.96 13.98 13.35
C LYS A 128 4.33 15.32 12.69
N ARG A 129 5.60 15.73 12.71
CA ARG A 129 6.10 16.98 12.11
C ARG A 129 5.98 17.02 10.58
N TYR A 130 5.88 15.85 9.94
CA TYR A 130 5.73 15.74 8.50
C TYR A 130 4.28 15.58 8.05
N ARG A 131 3.33 15.56 9.00
CA ARG A 131 1.91 15.65 8.67
C ARG A 131 1.59 17.09 8.23
N TYR A 132 0.89 17.22 7.11
CA TYR A 132 0.65 18.47 6.38
C TYR A 132 1.93 19.22 6.00
N TYR A 133 2.99 18.47 5.65
CA TYR A 133 4.26 19.07 5.25
C TYR A 133 4.10 19.86 3.93
N PRO A 134 4.61 21.10 3.87
CA PRO A 134 4.40 21.93 2.69
C PRO A 134 5.30 21.49 1.52
N ASN A 135 4.67 21.25 0.35
CA ASN A 135 5.34 20.79 -0.87
C ASN A 135 6.39 21.75 -1.46
N PHE A 136 6.42 23.02 -1.05
CA PHE A 136 7.47 23.95 -1.48
C PHE A 136 8.78 23.75 -0.70
N LEU A 137 8.75 23.04 0.43
CA LEU A 137 9.94 22.56 1.16
C LEU A 137 10.39 21.16 0.70
N CYS A 138 9.80 20.73 -0.42
CA CYS A 138 10.21 19.62 -1.26
C CYS A 138 10.72 20.22 -2.59
#